data_AF-A0A7V4J0G3-F1
#
_entry.id   AF-A0A7V4J0G3-F1
#
_cell.length_a   1.000
_cell.length_b   1.000
_cell.length_c   1.000
_cell.angle_alpha   90.00
_cell.angle_beta   90.00
_cell.angle_gamma   90.00
#
_symmetry.space_group_name_H-M   'P 1'
#
loop_
_entity.id
_entity.type
_entity.pdbx_description
1 polymer ?
#
loop_
_entity_poly.entity_id
_entity_poly.type
_entity_poly.pdbx_seq_one_letter_code
_entity_poly.pdbx_strand_id
1 'polypeptide(L)'
;MKKCILLLLLSMALPNLVVFGQTITNRPWFTKFFLFMKCDESERRQSSSEQLRNFMVHHNTTAEQLAPEVEKFVIDNLDKIRADVVPGAFDTHLIAGSIGILGGLKQTSSLPVLEKAITSPSRTIRMWTIKAYIAIAKEKNLPFLEKAVAESLKYPPVERSLERYMLYEYLYNCATNLNIAEEEMWKAPIWQFLLKGAMTDPYIGVSAEVDRYLSAFPSYQFSKQRKGLARKWAEKEGSTSSYIYFRNVMAEMEKAGETNLIDLKEKGLNVDLPIDKE
;
A
#
# COMPACT_ATOMS: atom_id res chain seq x y z
N MET A 1 29.62 -39.38 10.45
CA MET A 1 28.58 -38.49 11.04
C MET A 1 28.44 -37.12 10.39
N LYS A 2 29.52 -36.38 10.05
CA LYS A 2 29.42 -35.03 9.46
C LYS A 2 28.86 -34.98 8.01
N LYS A 3 29.03 -36.05 7.21
CA LYS A 3 28.50 -36.12 5.82
C LYS A 3 26.99 -36.37 5.73
N CYS A 4 26.40 -37.07 6.71
CA CYS A 4 24.96 -37.38 6.70
C CYS A 4 24.10 -36.20 7.13
N ILE A 5 24.61 -35.31 8.00
CA ILE A 5 23.91 -34.08 8.41
C ILE A 5 23.87 -33.06 7.26
N LEU A 6 24.94 -32.97 6.45
CA LEU A 6 24.97 -32.10 5.27
C LEU A 6 24.00 -32.59 4.17
N LEU A 7 23.90 -33.90 3.98
CA LEU A 7 22.93 -34.52 3.05
C LEU A 7 21.48 -34.37 3.53
N LEU A 8 21.23 -34.44 4.84
CA LEU A 8 19.90 -34.17 5.42
C LEU A 8 19.50 -32.69 5.30
N LEU A 9 20.44 -31.76 5.51
CA LEU A 9 20.21 -30.33 5.32
C LEU A 9 20.01 -29.96 3.84
N LEU A 10 20.71 -30.64 2.92
CA LEU A 10 20.47 -30.51 1.48
C LEU A 10 19.12 -31.13 1.06
N SER A 11 18.72 -32.27 1.62
CA SER A 11 17.43 -32.91 1.31
C SER A 11 16.22 -32.14 1.83
N MET A 12 16.38 -31.36 2.90
CA MET A 12 15.33 -30.46 3.40
C MET A 12 15.26 -29.13 2.64
N ALA A 13 16.31 -28.76 1.90
CA ALA A 13 16.36 -27.56 1.04
C ALA A 13 16.08 -27.86 -0.45
N LEU A 14 16.16 -29.13 -0.87
CA LEU A 14 16.02 -29.60 -2.25
C LEU A 14 14.67 -29.32 -2.92
N PRO A 15 13.50 -29.38 -2.25
CA PRO A 15 12.23 -29.03 -2.89
C PRO A 15 12.21 -27.56 -3.34
N ASN A 16 12.71 -26.66 -2.48
CA ASN A 16 12.82 -25.24 -2.80
C ASN A 16 13.87 -24.99 -3.89
N LEU A 17 14.93 -25.79 -3.97
CA LEU A 17 15.99 -25.66 -4.99
C LEU A 17 15.58 -26.21 -6.38
N VAL A 18 14.76 -27.26 -6.42
CA VAL A 18 14.21 -27.80 -7.68
C VAL A 18 13.09 -26.91 -8.22
N VAL A 19 12.22 -26.39 -7.35
CA VAL A 19 11.23 -25.36 -7.72
C VAL A 19 11.95 -24.07 -8.11
N PHE A 20 12.99 -23.65 -7.39
CA PHE A 20 13.86 -22.51 -7.73
C PHE A 20 14.48 -22.68 -9.11
N GLY A 21 15.09 -23.84 -9.36
CA GLY A 21 15.66 -24.21 -10.64
C GLY A 21 14.62 -24.09 -11.75
N GLN A 22 13.50 -24.80 -11.64
CA GLN A 22 12.44 -24.79 -12.67
C GLN A 22 11.79 -23.42 -12.88
N THR A 23 11.59 -22.63 -11.83
CA THR A 23 10.92 -21.33 -11.91
C THR A 23 11.81 -20.27 -12.57
N ILE A 24 13.13 -20.35 -12.33
CA ILE A 24 14.15 -19.51 -12.94
C ILE A 24 14.43 -20.01 -14.36
N THR A 25 14.73 -21.30 -14.56
CA THR A 25 15.11 -21.87 -15.86
C THR A 25 13.99 -21.85 -16.89
N ASN A 26 12.72 -21.97 -16.50
CA ASN A 26 11.59 -21.85 -17.43
C ASN A 26 11.19 -20.39 -17.70
N ARG A 27 11.88 -19.39 -17.11
CA ARG A 27 11.64 -17.96 -17.35
C ARG A 27 12.93 -17.23 -17.69
N PRO A 28 13.31 -17.23 -18.97
CA PRO A 28 14.53 -16.60 -19.44
C PRO A 28 14.63 -15.12 -19.06
N TRP A 29 13.52 -14.37 -19.08
CA TRP A 29 13.53 -12.95 -18.72
C TRP A 29 13.91 -12.72 -17.25
N PHE A 30 13.35 -13.50 -16.32
CA PHE A 30 13.59 -13.32 -14.89
C PHE A 30 15.03 -13.70 -14.54
N THR A 31 15.52 -14.80 -15.11
CA THR A 31 16.92 -15.22 -14.99
C THR A 31 17.87 -14.17 -15.51
N LYS A 32 17.61 -13.64 -16.72
CA LYS A 32 18.44 -12.59 -17.33
C LYS A 32 18.43 -11.33 -16.47
N PHE A 33 17.27 -10.89 -15.98
CA PHE A 33 17.15 -9.70 -15.13
C PHE A 33 17.88 -9.89 -13.79
N PHE A 34 17.71 -11.05 -13.15
CA PHE A 34 18.38 -11.35 -11.89
C PHE A 34 19.91 -11.44 -12.04
N LEU A 35 20.40 -12.06 -13.12
CA LEU A 35 21.83 -12.12 -13.43
C LEU A 35 22.40 -10.73 -13.73
N PHE A 36 21.67 -9.91 -14.49
CA PHE A 36 22.03 -8.53 -14.76
C PHE A 36 22.26 -7.73 -13.46
N MET A 37 21.36 -7.84 -12.49
CA MET A 37 21.51 -7.18 -11.18
C MET A 37 22.63 -7.75 -10.29
N LYS A 38 22.97 -9.03 -10.44
CA LYS A 38 23.95 -9.71 -9.56
C LYS A 38 25.39 -9.59 -10.06
N CYS A 39 25.58 -9.59 -11.38
CA CYS A 39 26.90 -9.65 -12.00
C CYS A 39 27.57 -8.28 -12.14
N ASP A 40 26.81 -7.19 -12.13
CA ASP A 40 27.35 -5.83 -12.22
C ASP A 40 27.23 -5.09 -10.88
N GLU A 41 28.38 -4.76 -10.29
CA GLU A 41 28.44 -4.03 -9.02
C GLU A 41 28.00 -2.58 -9.14
N SER A 42 28.12 -1.98 -10.33
CA SER A 42 27.64 -0.64 -10.61
C SER A 42 26.10 -0.61 -10.67
N GLU A 43 25.48 -1.64 -11.25
CA GLU A 43 24.02 -1.79 -11.31
C GLU A 43 23.40 -1.98 -9.92
N ARG A 44 24.07 -2.70 -9.01
CA ARG A 44 23.58 -2.89 -7.63
C ARG A 44 23.38 -1.60 -6.84
N ARG A 45 24.08 -0.52 -7.21
CA ARG A 45 24.01 0.78 -6.54
C ARG A 45 22.97 1.72 -7.15
N GLN A 46 22.43 1.36 -8.32
CA GLN A 46 21.45 2.18 -9.03
C GLN A 46 20.04 2.00 -8.47
N SER A 47 19.16 2.95 -8.78
CA SER A 47 17.74 2.81 -8.44
C SER A 47 17.10 1.66 -9.23
N SER A 48 16.03 1.06 -8.71
CA SER A 48 15.34 -0.04 -9.39
C SER A 48 14.79 0.34 -10.78
N SER A 49 14.46 1.62 -10.98
CA SER A 49 14.03 2.13 -12.29
C SER A 49 15.17 2.20 -13.30
N GLU A 50 16.38 2.58 -12.85
CA GLU A 50 17.58 2.59 -13.71
C GLU A 50 18.02 1.18 -14.06
N GLN A 51 18.03 0.25 -13.10
CA GLN A 51 18.32 -1.16 -13.33
C GLN A 51 17.40 -1.77 -14.40
N LEU A 52 16.09 -1.50 -14.32
CA LEU A 52 15.12 -1.98 -15.31
C LEU A 52 15.35 -1.37 -16.70
N ARG A 53 15.65 -0.07 -16.77
CA ARG A 53 15.96 0.61 -18.03
C ARG A 53 17.23 0.03 -18.66
N ASN A 54 18.30 -0.14 -17.89
CA ASN A 54 19.57 -0.64 -18.41
C ASN A 54 19.45 -2.10 -18.84
N PHE A 55 18.66 -2.91 -18.12
CA PHE A 55 18.30 -4.26 -18.55
C PHE A 55 17.62 -4.25 -19.93
N MET A 56 16.61 -3.39 -20.13
CA MET A 56 15.89 -3.31 -21.41
C MET A 56 16.83 -2.92 -22.57
N VAL A 57 17.72 -1.95 -22.34
CA VAL A 57 18.76 -1.54 -23.31
C VAL A 57 19.71 -2.68 -23.61
N HIS A 58 20.26 -3.33 -22.59
CA HIS A 58 21.25 -4.41 -22.74
C HIS A 58 20.68 -5.62 -23.49
N HIS A 59 19.40 -5.92 -23.31
CA HIS A 59 18.74 -7.04 -23.96
C HIS A 59 17.94 -6.68 -25.22
N ASN A 60 18.04 -5.45 -25.70
CA ASN A 60 17.32 -4.95 -26.88
C ASN A 60 15.82 -5.29 -26.82
N THR A 61 15.19 -5.02 -25.68
CA THR A 61 13.76 -5.26 -25.42
C THR A 61 13.07 -3.98 -24.99
N THR A 62 11.74 -3.97 -25.04
CA THR A 62 10.88 -2.84 -24.70
C THR A 62 9.94 -3.20 -23.56
N ALA A 63 9.30 -2.19 -22.97
CA ALA A 63 8.34 -2.42 -21.91
C ALA A 63 7.10 -3.18 -22.41
N GLU A 64 6.69 -2.90 -23.65
CA GLU A 64 5.57 -3.54 -24.35
C GLU A 64 5.83 -5.03 -24.62
N GLN A 65 7.10 -5.39 -24.87
CA GLN A 65 7.50 -6.79 -25.06
C GLN A 65 7.66 -7.53 -23.73
N LEU A 66 8.18 -6.87 -22.70
CA LEU A 66 8.45 -7.50 -21.41
C LEU A 66 7.19 -7.66 -20.55
N ALA A 67 6.27 -6.69 -20.57
CA ALA A 67 5.10 -6.70 -19.69
C ALA A 67 4.26 -7.99 -19.80
N PRO A 68 3.91 -8.51 -20.99
CA PRO A 68 3.12 -9.74 -21.10
C PRO A 68 3.77 -10.97 -20.44
N GLU A 69 5.10 -11.09 -20.51
CA GLU A 69 5.83 -12.20 -19.88
C GLU A 69 5.79 -12.11 -18.35
N VAL A 70 5.89 -10.90 -17.82
CA VAL A 70 5.83 -10.62 -16.37
C VAL A 70 4.39 -10.78 -15.86
N GLU A 71 3.40 -10.25 -16.59
CA GLU A 71 1.97 -10.37 -16.30
C GLU A 71 1.55 -11.84 -16.23
N LYS A 72 1.91 -12.63 -17.24
CA LYS A 72 1.63 -14.06 -17.28
C LYS A 72 2.25 -14.78 -16.08
N PHE A 73 3.49 -14.43 -15.72
CA PHE A 73 4.11 -15.01 -14.53
C PHE A 73 3.28 -14.73 -13.27
N VAL A 74 2.91 -13.48 -13.05
CA VAL A 74 2.12 -13.08 -11.87
C VAL A 74 0.80 -13.86 -11.85
N ILE A 75 0.05 -13.87 -12.96
CA ILE A 75 -1.24 -14.59 -13.07
C ILE A 75 -1.08 -16.08 -12.73
N ASP A 76 -0.11 -16.76 -13.33
CA ASP A 76 0.08 -18.21 -13.20
C ASP A 76 0.48 -18.66 -11.78
N ASN A 77 0.82 -17.72 -10.89
CA ASN A 77 1.36 -18.03 -9.56
C ASN A 77 0.66 -17.30 -8.41
N LEU A 78 -0.17 -16.29 -8.67
CA LEU A 78 -0.94 -15.61 -7.63
C LEU A 78 -1.81 -16.56 -6.81
N ASP A 79 -2.52 -17.49 -7.48
CA ASP A 79 -3.46 -18.40 -6.83
C ASP A 79 -2.75 -19.50 -6.00
N LYS A 80 -1.42 -19.62 -6.14
CA LYS A 80 -0.59 -20.54 -5.35
C LYS A 80 -0.17 -19.92 -4.01
N ILE A 81 -0.34 -18.61 -3.84
CA ILE A 81 -0.03 -17.92 -2.60
C ILE A 81 -1.11 -18.21 -1.57
N ARG A 82 -0.79 -19.06 -0.60
CA ARG A 82 -1.67 -19.34 0.52
C ARG A 82 -1.44 -18.35 1.66
N ALA A 83 -2.47 -18.14 2.48
CA ALA A 83 -2.44 -17.20 3.61
C ALA A 83 -1.48 -17.62 4.74
N ASP A 84 -1.15 -18.90 4.81
CA ASP A 84 -0.40 -19.60 5.84
C ASP A 84 1.09 -19.82 5.48
N VAL A 85 1.56 -19.31 4.34
CA VAL A 85 2.97 -19.44 3.97
C VAL A 85 3.82 -18.45 4.78
N VAL A 86 4.83 -18.98 5.47
CA VAL A 86 5.82 -18.26 6.26
C VAL A 86 6.29 -16.98 5.53
N PRO A 87 6.31 -15.81 6.20
CA PRO A 87 6.96 -14.61 5.69
C PRO A 87 8.39 -14.97 5.24
N GLY A 88 8.69 -14.83 3.94
CA GLY A 88 9.99 -15.20 3.39
C GLY A 88 9.99 -16.39 2.43
N ALA A 89 8.84 -17.02 2.14
CA ALA A 89 8.80 -17.98 1.03
C ALA A 89 9.21 -17.31 -0.27
N PHE A 90 10.24 -17.88 -0.92
CA PHE A 90 10.90 -17.32 -2.08
C PHE A 90 9.92 -16.97 -3.21
N ASP A 91 8.89 -17.81 -3.41
CA ASP A 91 7.84 -17.59 -4.42
C ASP A 91 7.06 -16.28 -4.19
N THR A 92 6.80 -15.93 -2.92
CA THR A 92 6.15 -14.66 -2.57
C THR A 92 7.03 -13.46 -2.95
N HIS A 93 8.34 -13.53 -2.67
CA HIS A 93 9.27 -12.47 -3.03
C HIS A 93 9.44 -12.34 -4.55
N LEU A 94 9.43 -13.48 -5.25
CA LEU A 94 9.55 -13.52 -6.69
C LEU A 94 8.36 -12.85 -7.39
N ILE A 95 7.14 -13.21 -6.97
CA ILE A 95 5.92 -12.60 -7.49
C ILE A 95 5.86 -11.11 -7.11
N ALA A 96 6.22 -10.76 -5.88
CA ALA A 96 6.28 -9.38 -5.43
C ALA A 96 7.27 -8.53 -6.25
N GLY A 97 8.47 -9.06 -6.52
CA GLY A 97 9.46 -8.41 -7.38
C GLY A 97 8.97 -8.23 -8.81
N SER A 98 8.24 -9.22 -9.34
CA SER A 98 7.65 -9.16 -10.67
C SER A 98 6.54 -8.12 -10.76
N ILE A 99 5.72 -7.99 -9.72
CA ILE A 99 4.75 -6.89 -9.59
C ILE A 99 5.48 -5.54 -9.54
N GLY A 100 6.60 -5.46 -8.82
CA GLY A 100 7.48 -4.27 -8.84
C GLY A 100 7.96 -3.92 -10.25
N ILE A 101 8.34 -4.92 -11.05
CA ILE A 101 8.73 -4.73 -12.46
C ILE A 101 7.54 -4.19 -13.26
N LEU A 102 6.33 -4.74 -13.13
CA LEU A 102 5.14 -4.20 -13.80
C LEU A 102 4.93 -2.71 -13.50
N GLY A 103 5.09 -2.32 -12.23
CA GLY A 103 5.05 -0.90 -11.83
C GLY A 103 6.14 -0.06 -12.48
N GLY A 104 7.35 -0.60 -12.60
CA GLY A 104 8.49 0.06 -13.25
C GLY A 104 8.33 0.22 -14.77
N LEU A 105 7.66 -0.73 -15.43
CA LEU A 105 7.36 -0.68 -16.86
C LEU A 105 6.30 0.37 -17.21
N LYS A 106 5.48 0.78 -16.23
CA LYS A 106 4.44 1.82 -16.36
C LYS A 106 3.41 1.52 -17.46
N GLN A 107 3.17 0.25 -17.75
CA GLN A 107 2.23 -0.20 -18.78
C GLN A 107 0.81 -0.27 -18.22
N THR A 108 -0.13 0.48 -18.80
CA THR A 108 -1.54 0.47 -18.36
C THR A 108 -2.22 -0.87 -18.63
N SER A 109 -1.72 -1.67 -19.57
CA SER A 109 -2.16 -3.06 -19.80
C SER A 109 -2.01 -3.95 -18.58
N SER A 110 -1.10 -3.61 -17.65
CA SER A 110 -0.84 -4.41 -16.45
C SER A 110 -1.83 -4.15 -15.31
N LEU A 111 -2.67 -3.10 -15.39
CA LEU A 111 -3.63 -2.76 -14.33
C LEU A 111 -4.59 -3.91 -13.96
N PRO A 112 -5.19 -4.68 -14.91
CA PRO A 112 -6.05 -5.81 -14.56
C PRO A 112 -5.35 -6.89 -13.73
N VAL A 113 -4.06 -7.15 -14.00
CA VAL A 113 -3.27 -8.10 -13.21
C VAL A 113 -3.09 -7.61 -11.78
N LEU A 114 -2.83 -6.32 -11.61
CA LEU A 114 -2.72 -5.69 -10.28
C LEU A 114 -4.05 -5.68 -9.53
N GLU A 115 -5.16 -5.47 -10.22
CA GLU A 115 -6.52 -5.56 -9.65
C GLU A 115 -6.88 -6.96 -9.14
N LYS A 116 -6.30 -8.01 -9.74
CA LYS A 116 -6.35 -9.38 -9.19
C LYS A 116 -5.37 -9.56 -8.03
N ALA A 117 -4.15 -9.06 -8.16
CA ALA A 117 -3.10 -9.24 -7.16
C ALA A 117 -3.42 -8.58 -5.80
N ILE A 118 -4.25 -7.53 -5.76
CA ILE A 118 -4.60 -6.84 -4.52
C ILE A 118 -5.43 -7.70 -3.56
N THR A 119 -6.07 -8.78 -4.04
CA THR A 119 -6.80 -9.72 -3.18
C THR A 119 -5.92 -10.84 -2.65
N SER A 120 -4.61 -10.82 -2.93
CA SER A 120 -3.67 -11.80 -2.41
C SER A 120 -3.69 -11.81 -0.88
N PRO A 121 -3.61 -12.98 -0.22
CA PRO A 121 -3.54 -13.04 1.23
C PRO A 121 -2.19 -12.54 1.78
N SER A 122 -1.14 -12.54 0.94
CA SER A 122 0.19 -12.05 1.30
C SER A 122 0.23 -10.52 1.34
N ARG A 123 0.60 -9.99 2.51
CA ARG A 123 0.88 -8.56 2.71
C ARG A 123 1.93 -8.03 1.74
N THR A 124 3.01 -8.78 1.55
CA THR A 124 4.09 -8.38 0.64
C THR A 124 3.55 -8.18 -0.78
N ILE A 125 2.73 -9.13 -1.28
CA ILE A 125 2.12 -9.01 -2.61
C ILE A 125 1.25 -7.77 -2.70
N ARG A 126 0.31 -7.58 -1.76
CA ARG A 126 -0.56 -6.40 -1.78
C ARG A 126 0.20 -5.09 -1.71
N MET A 127 1.23 -4.98 -0.86
CA MET A 127 2.06 -3.78 -0.79
C MET A 127 2.73 -3.45 -2.12
N TRP A 128 3.34 -4.46 -2.76
CA TRP A 128 3.94 -4.26 -4.07
C TRP A 128 2.91 -3.95 -5.15
N THR A 129 1.73 -4.57 -5.09
CA THR A 129 0.61 -4.27 -5.97
C THR A 129 0.16 -2.82 -5.85
N ILE A 130 0.01 -2.31 -4.62
CA ILE A 130 -0.35 -0.91 -4.37
C ILE A 130 0.70 0.02 -4.98
N LYS A 131 1.99 -0.21 -4.70
CA LYS A 131 3.09 0.60 -5.28
C LYS A 131 3.09 0.58 -6.80
N ALA A 132 2.96 -0.60 -7.39
CA ALA A 132 2.95 -0.76 -8.84
C ALA A 132 1.74 -0.09 -9.48
N TYR A 133 0.56 -0.23 -8.87
CA TYR A 133 -0.67 0.37 -9.36
C TYR A 133 -0.58 1.89 -9.35
N ILE A 134 -0.11 2.45 -8.23
CA ILE A 134 0.17 3.88 -8.07
C ILE A 134 1.09 4.40 -9.19
N ALA A 135 2.18 3.67 -9.47
CA ALA A 135 3.16 4.05 -10.47
C ALA A 135 2.58 4.10 -11.90
N ILE A 136 1.60 3.25 -12.20
CA ILE A 136 0.97 3.14 -13.53
C ILE A 136 -0.22 4.11 -13.65
N ALA A 137 -1.17 4.04 -12.71
CA ALA A 137 -2.50 4.62 -12.85
C ALA A 137 -2.57 6.13 -12.66
N LYS A 138 -1.58 6.74 -11.98
CA LYS A 138 -1.45 8.20 -11.73
C LYS A 138 -2.78 8.90 -11.40
N GLU A 139 -3.06 9.13 -10.11
CA GLU A 139 -4.22 9.89 -9.57
C GLU A 139 -5.64 9.40 -9.95
N LYS A 140 -5.80 8.46 -10.89
CA LYS A 140 -7.09 8.24 -11.58
C LYS A 140 -7.90 7.02 -11.18
N ASN A 141 -7.66 6.37 -10.04
CA ASN A 141 -8.50 5.22 -9.66
C ASN A 141 -8.81 5.12 -8.17
N LEU A 142 -9.72 5.98 -7.70
CA LEU A 142 -10.32 5.86 -6.38
C LEU A 142 -10.92 4.46 -6.16
N PRO A 143 -11.73 3.86 -7.07
CA PRO A 143 -12.29 2.52 -6.86
C PRO A 143 -11.27 1.43 -6.52
N PHE A 144 -10.10 1.42 -7.18
CA PHE A 144 -9.03 0.47 -6.84
C PHE A 144 -8.47 0.70 -5.44
N LEU A 145 -8.27 1.96 -5.05
CA LEU A 145 -7.73 2.31 -3.73
C LEU A 145 -8.72 1.98 -2.62
N GLU A 146 -10.01 2.22 -2.85
CA GLU A 146 -11.09 1.80 -1.94
C GLU A 146 -11.07 0.28 -1.74
N LYS A 147 -10.97 -0.47 -2.85
CA LYS A 147 -10.81 -1.93 -2.80
C LYS A 147 -9.55 -2.33 -2.02
N ALA A 148 -8.41 -1.67 -2.25
CA ALA A 148 -7.15 -1.97 -1.57
C ALA A 148 -7.25 -1.75 -0.04
N VAL A 149 -7.89 -0.66 0.39
CA VAL A 149 -8.16 -0.40 1.81
C VAL A 149 -9.08 -1.48 2.37
N ALA A 150 -10.18 -1.80 1.69
CA ALA A 150 -11.11 -2.84 2.13
C ALA A 150 -10.43 -4.22 2.26
N GLU A 151 -9.57 -4.60 1.32
CA GLU A 151 -8.78 -5.84 1.40
C GLU A 151 -7.82 -5.82 2.60
N SER A 152 -7.18 -4.68 2.88
CA SER A 152 -6.26 -4.55 4.02
C SER A 152 -6.98 -4.68 5.38
N LEU A 153 -8.26 -4.29 5.46
CA LEU A 153 -9.08 -4.34 6.68
C LEU A 153 -9.53 -5.76 7.05
N LYS A 154 -9.48 -6.72 6.13
CA LYS A 154 -9.84 -8.13 6.39
C LYS A 154 -8.89 -8.85 7.35
N TYR A 155 -7.81 -8.18 7.79
CA TYR A 155 -6.71 -8.81 8.51
C TYR A 155 -6.33 -8.01 9.78
N PRO A 156 -5.63 -8.63 10.74
CA PRO A 156 -5.40 -8.03 12.05
C PRO A 156 -4.73 -6.64 12.00
N PRO A 157 -5.15 -5.68 12.86
CA PRO A 157 -4.73 -4.28 12.77
C PRO A 157 -3.21 -4.04 12.92
N VAL A 158 -2.54 -4.82 13.77
CA VAL A 158 -1.12 -4.61 14.11
C VAL A 158 -0.19 -5.01 12.96
N GLU A 159 -0.58 -5.99 12.15
CA GLU A 159 0.28 -6.50 11.07
C GLU A 159 0.24 -5.64 9.80
N ARG A 160 -0.80 -4.81 9.62
CA ARG A 160 -1.13 -4.22 8.30
C ARG A 160 -1.44 -2.72 8.32
N SER A 161 -1.17 -2.02 9.42
CA SER A 161 -1.25 -0.55 9.48
C SER A 161 -0.39 0.14 8.41
N LEU A 162 0.78 -0.43 8.09
CA LEU A 162 1.68 0.03 7.02
C LEU A 162 1.07 0.06 5.62
N GLU A 163 0.20 -0.90 5.27
CA GLU A 163 -0.51 -0.85 3.98
C GLU A 163 -1.45 0.34 3.92
N ARG A 164 -2.20 0.55 5.01
CA ARG A 164 -3.17 1.64 5.11
C ARG A 164 -2.52 3.01 5.17
N TYR A 165 -1.38 3.16 5.87
CA TYR A 165 -0.59 4.38 5.84
C TYR A 165 -0.21 4.78 4.41
N MET A 166 0.37 3.85 3.64
CA MET A 166 0.78 4.13 2.27
C MET A 166 -0.41 4.47 1.36
N LEU A 167 -1.54 3.78 1.54
CA LEU A 167 -2.74 4.04 0.75
C LEU A 167 -3.32 5.43 1.05
N TYR A 168 -3.47 5.79 2.32
CA TYR A 168 -4.01 7.09 2.69
C TYR A 168 -3.05 8.24 2.37
N GLU A 169 -1.74 8.06 2.53
CA GLU A 169 -0.73 9.03 2.08
C GLU A 169 -0.82 9.26 0.57
N TYR A 170 -0.91 8.17 -0.21
CA TYR A 170 -1.07 8.30 -1.66
C TYR A 170 -2.38 8.99 -2.04
N LEU A 171 -3.50 8.63 -1.40
CA LEU A 171 -4.79 9.27 -1.61
C LEU A 171 -4.75 10.76 -1.28
N TYR A 172 -4.08 11.14 -0.19
CA TYR A 172 -3.87 12.54 0.18
C TYR A 172 -3.04 13.29 -0.87
N ASN A 173 -1.94 12.70 -1.35
CA ASN A 173 -1.12 13.31 -2.41
C ASN A 173 -1.90 13.44 -3.73
N CYS A 174 -2.72 12.46 -4.08
CA CYS A 174 -3.62 12.58 -5.24
C CYS A 174 -4.63 13.71 -5.03
N ALA A 175 -5.26 13.76 -3.86
CA ALA A 175 -6.31 14.72 -3.56
C ALA A 175 -5.78 16.18 -3.59
N THR A 176 -4.57 16.39 -3.10
CA THR A 176 -3.89 17.70 -3.13
C THR A 176 -3.46 18.09 -4.55
N ASN A 177 -2.99 17.15 -5.37
CA ASN A 177 -2.64 17.41 -6.77
C ASN A 177 -3.85 17.75 -7.66
N LEU A 178 -5.05 17.30 -7.30
CA LEU A 178 -6.28 17.73 -7.98
C LEU A 178 -6.58 19.23 -7.79
N ASN A 179 -5.91 19.90 -6.84
CA ASN A 179 -6.01 21.33 -6.57
C ASN A 179 -7.47 21.82 -6.44
N ILE A 180 -8.29 21.02 -5.75
CA ILE A 180 -9.70 21.35 -5.50
C ILE A 180 -9.74 22.44 -4.44
N ALA A 181 -10.48 23.52 -4.72
CA ALA A 181 -10.71 24.60 -3.76
C ALA A 181 -11.36 24.08 -2.47
N GLU A 182 -11.00 24.64 -1.32
CA GLU A 182 -11.42 24.14 -0.01
C GLU A 182 -12.96 24.09 0.14
N GLU A 183 -13.68 25.00 -0.52
CA GLU A 183 -15.14 25.07 -0.53
C GLU A 183 -15.81 23.87 -1.20
N GLU A 184 -15.13 23.24 -2.16
CA GLU A 184 -15.61 22.08 -2.92
C GLU A 184 -14.94 20.78 -2.45
N MET A 185 -13.88 20.89 -1.65
CA MET A 185 -13.04 19.80 -1.19
C MET A 185 -13.87 18.68 -0.53
N TRP A 186 -14.74 19.03 0.40
CA TRP A 186 -15.54 18.07 1.18
C TRP A 186 -16.65 17.38 0.39
N LYS A 187 -16.98 17.89 -0.80
CA LYS A 187 -17.89 17.24 -1.74
C LYS A 187 -17.16 16.20 -2.60
N ALA A 188 -15.84 16.33 -2.76
CA ALA A 188 -15.10 15.45 -3.65
C ALA A 188 -14.97 14.03 -3.04
N PRO A 189 -15.22 12.96 -3.82
CA PRO A 189 -15.19 11.58 -3.32
C PRO A 189 -13.90 11.20 -2.59
N ILE A 190 -12.74 11.68 -3.07
CA ILE A 190 -11.44 11.34 -2.48
C ILE A 190 -11.27 11.89 -1.06
N TRP A 191 -11.74 13.11 -0.79
CA TRP A 191 -11.67 13.71 0.55
C TRP A 191 -12.69 13.09 1.50
N GLN A 192 -13.88 12.76 1.00
CA GLN A 192 -14.86 12.00 1.77
C GLN A 192 -14.31 10.64 2.19
N PHE A 193 -13.62 9.95 1.27
CA PHE A 193 -12.99 8.66 1.53
C PHE A 193 -11.86 8.76 2.56
N LEU A 194 -10.96 9.75 2.43
CA LEU A 194 -9.89 10.00 3.41
C LEU A 194 -10.45 10.22 4.81
N LEU A 195 -11.44 11.12 4.95
CA LEU A 195 -12.04 11.41 6.25
C LEU A 195 -12.74 10.18 6.83
N LYS A 196 -13.55 9.47 6.03
CA LYS A 196 -14.18 8.22 6.46
C LYS A 196 -13.14 7.22 6.96
N GLY A 197 -12.02 7.10 6.25
CA GLY A 197 -10.88 6.27 6.63
C GLY A 197 -10.34 6.63 8.01
N ALA A 198 -10.00 7.91 8.24
CA ALA A 198 -9.51 8.39 9.54
C ALA A 198 -10.48 8.06 10.68
N MET A 199 -11.77 8.26 10.43
CA MET A 199 -12.83 8.12 11.41
C MET A 199 -13.16 6.68 11.78
N THR A 200 -13.06 5.77 10.80
CA THR A 200 -13.51 4.39 10.95
C THR A 200 -12.37 3.39 11.10
N ASP A 201 -11.11 3.77 10.84
CA ASP A 201 -9.98 2.83 10.95
C ASP A 201 -9.92 2.21 12.37
N PRO A 202 -9.72 0.89 12.47
CA PRO A 202 -9.61 0.22 13.76
C PRO A 202 -8.28 0.51 14.47
N TYR A 203 -7.28 1.08 13.79
CA TYR A 203 -5.95 1.32 14.35
C TYR A 203 -5.68 2.81 14.53
N ILE A 204 -5.49 3.22 15.80
CA ILE A 204 -5.27 4.63 16.18
C ILE A 204 -4.12 5.30 15.43
N GLY A 205 -3.03 4.56 15.17
CA GLY A 205 -1.88 5.13 14.48
C GLY A 205 -2.25 5.59 13.06
N VAL A 206 -3.06 4.79 12.35
CA VAL A 206 -3.55 5.12 11.00
C VAL A 206 -4.48 6.33 11.07
N SER A 207 -5.43 6.35 12.00
CA SER A 207 -6.28 7.54 12.22
C SER A 207 -5.46 8.80 12.52
N ALA A 208 -4.41 8.70 13.34
CA ALA A 208 -3.57 9.84 13.71
C ALA A 208 -2.78 10.38 12.51
N GLU A 209 -2.29 9.51 11.63
CA GLU A 209 -1.58 9.94 10.43
C GLU A 209 -2.51 10.63 9.44
N VAL A 210 -3.71 10.08 9.21
CA VAL A 210 -4.69 10.72 8.33
C VAL A 210 -5.18 12.05 8.92
N ASP A 211 -5.38 12.14 10.24
CA ASP A 211 -5.70 13.40 10.91
C ASP A 211 -4.63 14.47 10.67
N ARG A 212 -3.33 14.10 10.72
CA ARG A 212 -2.23 15.04 10.41
C ARG A 212 -2.33 15.60 8.99
N TYR A 213 -2.56 14.73 8.00
CA TYR A 213 -2.73 15.16 6.62
C TYR A 213 -3.90 16.14 6.46
N LEU A 214 -5.05 15.83 7.07
CA LEU A 214 -6.24 16.66 6.98
C LEU A 214 -6.13 17.95 7.80
N SER A 215 -5.32 17.97 8.88
CA SER A 215 -5.13 19.15 9.74
C SER A 215 -4.44 20.33 9.06
N ALA A 216 -3.88 20.12 7.86
CA ALA A 216 -3.37 21.19 7.01
C ALA A 216 -4.48 22.14 6.51
N PHE A 217 -5.75 21.71 6.52
CA PHE A 217 -6.88 22.51 6.04
C PHE A 217 -7.62 23.17 7.21
N PRO A 218 -7.76 24.50 7.23
CA PRO A 218 -8.44 25.22 8.30
C PRO A 218 -9.86 24.70 8.60
N SER A 219 -10.64 24.36 7.56
CA SER A 219 -12.00 23.83 7.75
C SER A 219 -12.04 22.49 8.48
N TYR A 220 -11.02 21.63 8.32
CA TYR A 220 -10.90 20.40 9.09
C TYR A 220 -10.31 20.64 10.48
N GLN A 221 -9.29 21.49 10.55
CA GLN A 221 -8.53 21.74 11.77
C GLN A 221 -9.44 22.11 12.93
N PHE A 222 -10.47 22.91 12.68
CA PHE A 222 -11.48 23.30 13.68
C PHE A 222 -12.87 22.74 13.31
N SER A 223 -12.94 21.45 13.01
CA SER A 223 -14.21 20.78 12.69
C SER A 223 -14.79 19.97 13.85
N LYS A 224 -16.12 19.83 13.87
CA LYS A 224 -16.81 18.88 14.76
C LYS A 224 -16.35 17.44 14.52
N GLN A 225 -16.05 17.08 13.27
CA GLN A 225 -15.60 15.74 12.89
C GLN A 225 -14.22 15.42 13.48
N ARG A 226 -13.27 16.36 13.42
CA ARG A 226 -11.95 16.20 14.05
C ARG A 226 -12.05 16.08 15.57
N LYS A 227 -12.90 16.89 16.20
CA LYS A 227 -13.18 16.76 17.64
C LYS A 227 -13.75 15.39 18.00
N GLY A 228 -14.71 14.89 17.23
CA GLY A 228 -15.27 13.56 17.43
C GLY A 228 -14.24 12.44 17.26
N LEU A 229 -13.34 12.55 16.28
CA LEU A 229 -12.21 11.64 16.12
C LEU A 229 -11.31 11.63 17.34
N ALA A 230 -10.95 12.83 17.80
CA ALA A 230 -10.07 13.00 18.94
C ALA A 230 -10.71 12.44 20.21
N ARG A 231 -12.02 12.66 20.44
CA ARG A 231 -12.77 12.07 21.56
C ARG A 231 -12.73 10.54 21.53
N LYS A 232 -13.06 9.93 20.39
CA LYS A 232 -13.03 8.45 20.17
C LYS A 232 -11.71 7.82 20.62
N TRP A 233 -10.59 8.52 20.40
CA TRP A 233 -9.25 8.01 20.67
C TRP A 233 -8.66 8.50 22.00
N ALA A 234 -9.04 9.66 22.50
CA ALA A 234 -8.53 10.24 23.74
C ALA A 234 -9.01 9.48 24.99
N GLU A 235 -10.21 8.90 24.94
CA GLU A 235 -10.82 8.14 26.06
C GLU A 235 -10.23 6.74 26.23
N LYS A 236 -9.46 6.25 25.26
CA LYS A 236 -8.87 4.91 25.32
C LYS A 236 -7.57 4.92 26.12
N GLU A 237 -7.41 3.94 27.00
CA GLU A 237 -6.21 3.76 27.79
C GLU A 237 -5.01 3.31 26.92
N GLY A 238 -3.88 3.98 27.09
CA GLY A 238 -2.62 3.63 26.44
C GLY A 238 -1.58 4.75 26.47
N SER A 239 -0.31 4.37 26.37
CA SER A 239 0.85 5.27 26.40
C SER A 239 1.50 5.48 25.03
N THR A 240 0.86 5.03 23.95
CA THR A 240 1.43 5.25 22.60
C THR A 240 1.36 6.72 22.23
N SER A 241 2.32 7.17 21.41
CA SER A 241 2.41 8.54 20.90
C SER A 241 1.12 9.01 20.23
N SER A 242 0.33 8.09 19.66
CA SER A 242 -0.95 8.39 19.01
C SER A 242 -2.07 8.73 20.02
N TYR A 243 -2.07 8.15 21.22
CA TYR A 243 -3.01 8.54 22.27
C TYR A 243 -2.70 9.94 22.80
N ILE A 244 -1.42 10.26 22.98
CA ILE A 244 -0.97 11.59 23.40
C ILE A 244 -1.34 12.62 22.33
N TYR A 245 -1.15 12.29 21.05
CA TYR A 245 -1.56 13.12 19.92
C TYR A 245 -3.03 13.52 20.01
N PHE A 246 -3.96 12.57 20.11
CA PHE A 246 -5.39 12.89 20.15
C PHE A 246 -5.83 13.58 21.44
N ARG A 247 -5.16 13.35 22.58
CA ARG A 247 -5.39 14.14 23.80
C ARG A 247 -5.02 15.61 23.62
N ASN A 248 -3.92 15.90 22.93
CA ASN A 248 -3.53 17.27 22.61
C ASN A 248 -4.53 17.92 21.64
N VAL A 249 -4.96 17.19 20.61
CA VAL A 249 -6.02 17.66 19.69
C VAL A 249 -7.30 17.99 20.46
N MET A 250 -7.75 17.14 21.39
CA MET A 250 -8.91 17.43 22.24
C MET A 250 -8.74 18.72 23.05
N ALA A 251 -7.60 18.90 23.70
CA ALA A 251 -7.33 20.11 24.48
C ALA A 251 -7.29 21.39 23.61
N GLU A 252 -6.82 21.29 22.37
CA GLU A 252 -6.90 22.40 21.40
C GLU A 252 -8.35 22.73 21.03
N MET A 253 -9.19 21.72 20.77
CA MET A 253 -10.61 21.92 20.44
C MET A 253 -11.40 22.53 21.60
N GLU A 254 -11.11 22.10 22.83
CA GLU A 254 -11.76 22.64 24.04
C GLU A 254 -11.42 24.12 24.23
N LYS A 255 -10.16 24.52 23.97
CA LYS A 255 -9.74 25.93 24.01
C LYS A 255 -10.40 26.77 22.93
N ALA A 256 -10.62 26.20 21.73
CA ALA A 256 -11.29 26.90 20.63
C ALA A 256 -12.77 27.18 20.96
N GLY A 257 -13.44 26.32 21.72
CA GLY A 257 -14.85 26.46 22.10
C GLY A 257 -15.83 26.00 21.01
N GLU A 258 -16.99 25.49 21.42
CA GLU A 258 -17.97 24.83 20.52
C GLU A 258 -18.47 25.74 19.38
N THR A 259 -18.66 27.03 19.66
CA THR A 259 -19.20 27.98 18.68
C THR A 259 -18.25 28.27 17.51
N ASN A 260 -16.98 27.90 17.64
CA ASN A 260 -15.96 28.13 16.62
C ASN A 260 -15.71 26.89 15.75
N LEU A 261 -16.44 25.80 15.98
CA LEU A 261 -16.28 24.56 15.23
C LEU A 261 -17.15 24.55 13.97
N ILE A 262 -16.52 24.29 12.83
CA ILE A 262 -17.17 24.12 11.53
C ILE A 262 -17.80 22.73 11.47
N ASP A 263 -19.03 22.64 10.96
CA ASP A 263 -19.61 21.37 10.60
C ASP A 263 -19.29 21.03 9.15
N LEU A 264 -18.47 20.01 8.91
CA LEU A 264 -18.12 19.62 7.54
C LEU A 264 -19.33 19.10 6.75
N LYS A 265 -20.41 18.67 7.41
CA LYS A 265 -21.66 18.31 6.72
C LYS A 265 -22.28 19.51 6.01
N GLU A 266 -22.22 20.70 6.61
CA GLU A 266 -22.65 21.95 5.98
C GLU A 266 -21.77 22.34 4.78
N LYS A 267 -20.54 21.81 4.73
CA LYS A 267 -19.59 21.96 3.61
C LYS A 267 -19.74 20.84 2.55
N GLY A 268 -20.74 19.96 2.68
CA GLY A 268 -21.04 18.92 1.71
C GLY A 268 -20.39 17.55 1.99
N LEU A 269 -19.84 17.33 3.18
CA LEU A 269 -19.44 16.00 3.63
C LEU A 269 -20.68 15.10 3.75
N ASN A 270 -20.72 14.02 2.96
CA ASN A 270 -21.81 13.04 2.97
C ASN A 270 -21.36 11.69 3.53
N VAL A 271 -20.75 11.72 4.72
CA VAL A 271 -20.34 10.51 5.43
C VAL A 271 -21.01 10.48 6.79
N ASP A 272 -21.82 9.45 7.02
CA ASP A 272 -22.34 9.13 8.36
C ASP A 272 -21.18 8.60 9.20
N LEU A 273 -20.77 9.40 10.18
CA LEU A 273 -19.64 9.08 11.03
C LEU A 273 -20.17 8.55 12.36
N PRO A 274 -19.49 7.58 13.00
CA PRO A 274 -19.92 7.00 14.27
C PRO A 274 -19.96 7.99 15.45
N ILE A 275 -19.67 9.27 15.21
CA ILE A 275 -19.75 10.37 16.17
C ILE A 275 -21.17 10.95 16.29
N ASP A 276 -22.05 10.69 15.31
CA ASP A 276 -23.39 11.30 15.24
C ASP A 276 -24.39 10.70 16.24
N LYS A 277 -23.94 9.82 17.14
CA LYS A 277 -24.77 9.23 18.20
C LYS A 277 -24.27 9.73 19.54
N GLU A 278 -24.77 10.90 19.94
CA GLU A 278 -24.88 11.26 21.37
C GLU A 278 -25.95 10.39 22.04
#